data_AF-A0A927H987-F1
#
_entry.id   AF-A0A927H987-F1
#
_cell.length_a   1.000
_cell.length_b   1.000
_cell.length_c   1.000
_cell.angle_alpha   90.00
_cell.angle_beta   90.00
_cell.angle_gamma   90.00
#
_symmetry.space_group_name_H-M   'P 1'
#
loop_
_entity.id
_entity.type
_entity.pdbx_description
1 polymer ?
#
loop_
_entity_poly.entity_id
_entity_poly.type
_entity_poly.pdbx_seq_one_letter_code
_entity_poly.pdbx_strand_id
1 'polypeptide(L)'
;MVDAEVTGKDNVGGLIGFADNVSVSGIAVQGAVTGNSEIGGLVGTLNLPASTVAESYSAAAVSGTSDTGGLIGVNNGGSVSQSFWNTESSGQPASAGR
;
A
#
# COMPACT_ATOMS: atom_id res chain seq x y z
N MET A 1 -3.42 -8.62 11.90
CA MET A 1 -4.35 -7.79 11.13
C MET A 1 -4.36 -6.41 11.78
N VAL A 2 -4.07 -5.37 11.01
CA VAL A 2 -3.97 -3.97 11.46
C VAL A 2 -5.21 -3.25 10.93
N ASP A 3 -5.92 -2.55 11.80
CA ASP A 3 -6.99 -1.64 11.38
C ASP A 3 -6.41 -0.22 11.33
N ALA A 4 -6.45 0.39 10.16
CA ALA A 4 -5.76 1.63 9.85
C ALA A 4 -6.76 2.64 9.26
N GLU A 5 -7.06 3.68 10.04
CA GLU A 5 -7.71 4.89 9.56
C GLU A 5 -6.66 5.99 9.40
N VAL A 6 -6.11 6.11 8.19
CA VAL A 6 -5.02 7.02 7.90
C VAL A 6 -5.49 8.08 6.93
N THR A 7 -5.37 9.35 7.33
CA THR A 7 -5.60 10.49 6.44
C THR A 7 -4.31 11.28 6.30
N GLY A 8 -3.85 11.44 5.07
CA GLY A 8 -2.65 12.20 4.75
C GLY A 8 -2.84 13.06 3.50
N LYS A 9 -1.75 13.69 3.05
CA LYS A 9 -1.74 14.47 1.80
C LYS A 9 -1.03 13.70 0.69
N ASP A 10 0.23 13.36 0.90
CA ASP A 10 1.06 12.66 -0.08
C ASP A 10 1.75 11.47 0.60
N ASN A 11 2.06 10.40 -0.14
CA ASN A 11 2.72 9.18 0.35
C ASN A 11 1.99 8.56 1.55
N VAL A 12 0.75 8.14 1.31
CA VAL A 12 -0.12 7.63 2.40
C VAL A 12 -0.27 6.12 2.28
N GLY A 13 0.14 5.41 3.34
CA GLY A 13 -0.04 3.96 3.45
C GLY A 13 -0.69 3.58 4.77
N GLY A 14 -1.52 2.54 4.76
CA GLY A 14 -2.17 2.04 5.97
C GLY A 14 -1.17 1.53 7.02
N LEU A 15 0.01 1.06 6.60
CA LEU A 15 1.12 0.72 7.48
C LEU A 15 2.31 1.69 7.32
N ILE A 16 2.72 1.97 6.08
CA ILE A 16 3.92 2.77 5.79
C ILE A 16 3.61 3.81 4.72
N GLY A 17 3.83 5.09 5.01
CA GLY A 17 3.70 6.15 4.00
C GLY A 17 4.79 6.09 2.93
N PHE A 18 6.05 6.14 3.37
CA PHE A 18 7.23 6.11 2.49
C PHE A 18 8.21 5.04 2.99
N ALA A 19 8.45 4.02 2.17
CA ALA A 19 9.33 2.91 2.46
C ALA A 19 10.65 3.09 1.70
N ASP A 20 11.75 3.32 2.42
CA ASP A 20 13.10 3.45 1.89
C ASP A 20 14.03 2.48 2.61
N ASN A 21 14.51 1.45 1.89
CA ASN A 21 15.27 0.34 2.46
C ASN A 21 14.51 -0.43 3.56
N VAL A 22 13.21 -0.68 3.33
CA VAL A 22 12.33 -1.34 4.32
C VAL A 22 11.86 -2.70 3.82
N SER A 23 11.89 -3.70 4.71
CA SER A 23 11.31 -5.02 4.46
C SER A 23 10.05 -5.22 5.31
N VAL A 24 8.93 -5.53 4.65
CA VAL A 24 7.64 -5.84 5.26
C VAL A 24 7.25 -7.25 4.87
N SER A 25 6.91 -8.10 5.84
CA SER A 25 6.38 -9.43 5.56
C SER A 25 5.30 -9.88 6.54
N GLY A 26 4.33 -10.67 6.05
CA GLY A 26 3.32 -11.32 6.88
C GLY A 26 2.29 -10.37 7.51
N ILE A 27 2.07 -9.20 6.92
CA ILE A 27 1.13 -8.20 7.45
C ILE A 27 -0.19 -8.25 6.68
N ALA A 28 -1.30 -8.12 7.40
CA ALA A 28 -2.61 -7.85 6.82
C ALA A 28 -3.14 -6.50 7.35
N VAL A 29 -3.59 -5.61 6.46
CA VAL A 29 -4.18 -4.30 6.80
C VAL A 29 -5.63 -4.23 6.32
N GLN A 30 -6.49 -3.61 7.13
CA GLN A 30 -7.85 -3.21 6.80
C GLN A 30 -8.11 -1.77 7.28
N GLY A 31 -9.29 -1.22 6.99
CA GLY A 31 -9.67 0.14 7.38
C GLY A 31 -9.82 1.05 6.17
N ALA A 32 -9.48 2.33 6.34
CA ALA A 32 -9.59 3.35 5.29
C ALA A 32 -8.33 4.21 5.22
N VAL A 33 -7.76 4.32 4.03
CA VAL A 33 -6.58 5.13 3.72
C VAL A 33 -6.99 6.21 2.74
N THR A 34 -6.95 7.46 3.20
CA THR A 34 -7.35 8.64 2.42
C THR A 34 -6.17 9.57 2.22
N GLY A 35 -5.96 10.02 0.99
CA GLY A 35 -4.90 10.96 0.65
C GLY A 35 -5.15 11.68 -0.66
N ASN A 36 -4.13 12.41 -1.14
CA ASN A 36 -4.15 13.09 -2.42
C ASN A 36 -3.30 12.34 -3.46
N SER A 37 -1.99 12.18 -3.22
CA SER A 37 -1.04 11.51 -4.12
C SER A 37 -0.30 10.32 -3.46
N GLU A 38 0.06 9.32 -4.26
CA GLU A 38 0.82 8.11 -3.87
C GLU A 38 0.21 7.35 -2.69
N ILE A 39 -0.92 6.68 -2.92
CA ILE A 39 -1.70 6.10 -1.83
C ILE A 39 -1.80 4.59 -2.01
N GLY A 40 -1.38 3.85 -1.00
CA GLY A 40 -1.48 2.39 -0.96
C GLY A 40 -2.24 1.90 0.26
N GLY A 41 -2.96 0.80 0.12
CA GLY A 41 -3.64 0.20 1.27
C GLY A 41 -2.65 -0.29 2.34
N LEU A 42 -1.45 -0.74 1.95
CA LEU A 42 -0.36 -1.13 2.86
C LEU A 42 0.77 -0.08 2.85
N VAL A 43 1.30 0.25 1.67
CA VAL A 43 2.45 1.17 1.51
C VAL A 43 2.11 2.27 0.51
N GLY A 44 2.30 3.54 0.86
CA GLY A 44 2.12 4.65 -0.07
C GLY A 44 3.13 4.57 -1.23
N THR A 45 4.42 4.76 -0.90
CA THR A 45 5.53 4.68 -1.85
C THR A 45 6.57 3.68 -1.39
N LEU A 46 6.92 2.76 -2.28
CA LEU A 46 8.01 1.80 -2.12
C LEU A 46 9.20 2.27 -2.96
N ASN A 47 10.22 2.81 -2.30
CA ASN A 47 11.43 3.32 -2.93
C ASN A 47 12.62 2.39 -2.71
N LEU A 48 13.54 2.36 -3.68
CA LEU A 48 14.77 1.54 -3.71
C LEU A 48 14.55 0.03 -3.89
N PRO A 49 15.48 -0.66 -4.59
CA PRO A 49 15.42 -2.11 -4.80
C PRO A 49 15.67 -2.94 -3.54
N ALA A 50 16.21 -2.33 -2.48
CA ALA A 50 16.35 -2.97 -1.18
C ALA A 50 15.01 -3.09 -0.43
N SER A 51 13.99 -2.32 -0.82
CA SER A 51 12.69 -2.39 -0.17
C SER A 51 11.87 -3.57 -0.69
N THR A 52 11.32 -4.36 0.22
CA THR A 52 10.63 -5.60 -0.07
C THR A 52 9.29 -5.69 0.66
N VAL A 53 8.25 -6.11 -0.06
CA VAL A 53 6.95 -6.44 0.50
C VAL A 53 6.63 -7.89 0.15
N ALA A 54 6.49 -8.74 1.16
CA ALA A 54 6.26 -10.17 0.98
C ALA A 54 5.07 -10.67 1.80
N GLU A 55 4.35 -11.68 1.33
CA GLU A 55 3.33 -12.40 2.12
C GLU A 55 2.32 -11.45 2.82
N SER A 56 1.98 -10.33 2.17
CA SER A 56 1.20 -9.27 2.79
C SER A 56 -0.15 -9.08 2.10
N TYR A 57 -1.15 -8.65 2.86
CA TYR A 57 -2.51 -8.49 2.39
C TYR A 57 -3.10 -7.12 2.74
N SER A 58 -3.84 -6.52 1.82
CA SER A 58 -4.57 -5.28 2.07
C SER A 58 -6.04 -5.41 1.70
N ALA A 59 -6.93 -5.18 2.68
CA ALA A 59 -8.36 -5.00 2.48
C ALA A 59 -8.80 -3.55 2.78
N ALA A 60 -7.86 -2.64 2.98
CA ALA A 60 -8.17 -1.26 3.31
C ALA A 60 -8.77 -0.52 2.10
N ALA A 61 -9.82 0.26 2.34
CA ALA A 61 -10.43 1.16 1.36
C ALA A 61 -9.45 2.29 1.03
N VAL A 62 -9.07 2.43 -0.24
CA VAL A 62 -8.09 3.44 -0.68
C VAL A 62 -8.79 4.53 -1.45
N SER A 63 -8.69 5.76 -0.96
CA SER A 63 -9.27 6.95 -1.60
C SER A 63 -8.23 8.03 -1.83
N GLY A 64 -8.06 8.44 -3.08
CA GLY A 64 -7.37 9.68 -3.42
C GLY A 64 -7.39 9.98 -4.90
N THR A 65 -6.60 10.96 -5.30
CA THR A 65 -6.76 11.63 -6.59
C THR A 65 -5.68 11.27 -7.60
N SER A 66 -4.49 10.87 -7.15
CA SER A 66 -3.34 10.55 -7.99
C SER A 66 -2.56 9.36 -7.44
N ASP A 67 -2.10 8.48 -8.34
CA ASP A 67 -1.27 7.30 -8.06
C ASP A 67 -1.74 6.46 -6.86
N THR A 68 -2.93 5.87 -7.00
CA THR A 68 -3.55 5.03 -5.98
C THR A 68 -3.44 3.55 -6.32
N GLY A 69 -3.17 2.71 -5.31
CA GLY A 69 -3.16 1.27 -5.47
C GLY A 69 -3.68 0.53 -4.24
N GLY A 70 -4.28 -0.64 -4.45
CA GLY A 70 -4.90 -1.41 -3.36
C GLY A 70 -3.92 -1.96 -2.31
N LEU A 71 -2.69 -2.29 -2.70
CA LEU A 71 -1.60 -2.70 -1.79
C LEU A 71 -0.53 -1.62 -1.68
N ILE A 72 0.04 -1.21 -2.82
CA ILE A 72 1.08 -0.20 -2.94
C ILE A 72 0.60 0.88 -3.92
N GLY A 73 0.77 2.15 -3.57
CA GLY A 73 0.48 3.30 -4.43
C GLY A 73 1.49 3.42 -5.55
N VAL A 74 2.75 3.71 -5.20
CA VAL A 74 3.87 3.83 -6.14
C VAL A 74 4.98 2.85 -5.79
N ASN A 75 5.49 2.15 -6.81
CA ASN A 75 6.67 1.32 -6.68
C ASN A 75 7.79 1.84 -7.59
N ASN A 76 8.84 2.40 -6.98
CA ASN A 76 10.01 2.97 -7.64
C ASN A 76 11.23 2.02 -7.59
N GLY A 77 10.98 0.73 -7.87
CA GLY A 77 12.03 -0.28 -7.99
C GLY A 77 12.12 -1.27 -6.83
N GLY A 78 11.26 -1.18 -5.82
CA GLY A 78 11.11 -2.18 -4.77
C GLY A 78 10.49 -3.49 -5.27
N SER A 79 10.70 -4.57 -4.52
CA SER A 79 10.21 -5.90 -4.88
C SER A 79 8.97 -6.28 -4.09
N VAL A 80 7.97 -6.85 -4.78
CA VAL A 80 6.72 -7.29 -4.17
C VAL A 80 6.47 -8.74 -4.56
N SER A 81 6.21 -9.61 -3.58
CA SER A 81 6.01 -11.04 -3.81
C SER A 81 4.92 -11.60 -2.90
N GLN A 82 4.12 -12.54 -3.40
CA GLN A 82 3.11 -13.26 -2.60
C GLN A 82 2.19 -12.32 -1.82
N SER A 83 1.89 -11.15 -2.39
CA SER A 83 1.15 -10.10 -1.70
C SER A 83 -0.05 -9.67 -2.52
N PHE A 84 -1.19 -9.53 -1.85
CA PHE A 84 -2.50 -9.42 -2.49
C PHE A 84 -3.30 -8.28 -1.87
N TRP A 85 -4.30 -7.79 -2.61
CA TRP A 85 -5.27 -6.85 -2.07
C TRP A 85 -6.68 -7.26 -2.47
N ASN A 86 -7.64 -6.83 -1.66
CA ASN A 86 -9.05 -6.98 -1.97
C ASN A 86 -9.48 -5.86 -2.90
N THR A 87 -9.67 -6.16 -4.18
CA THR A 87 -10.11 -5.18 -5.18
C THR A 87 -11.50 -4.59 -4.91
N GLU A 88 -12.39 -5.33 -4.24
CA GLU A 88 -13.74 -4.86 -3.88
C GLU A 88 -13.69 -3.91 -2.69
N SER A 89 -13.03 -4.31 -1.60
CA SER A 89 -12.93 -3.51 -0.38
C SER A 89 -12.01 -2.30 -0.57
N SER A 90 -10.94 -2.43 -1.36
CA SER A 90 -10.00 -1.34 -1.62
C SER A 90 -10.50 -0.32 -2.63
N GLY A 91 -11.48 -0.68 -3.47
CA GLY A 91 -11.97 0.16 -4.57
C GLY A 91 -10.94 0.40 -5.68
N GLN A 92 -9.87 -0.39 -5.73
CA GLN A 92 -8.74 -0.18 -6.65
C GLN A 92 -8.56 -1.39 -7.60
N PRO A 93 -8.68 -1.18 -8.93
CA PRO A 93 -8.60 -2.27 -9.91
C PRO A 93 -7.17 -2.76 -10.17
N ALA A 94 -6.15 -1.98 -9.80
CA ALA A 94 -4.74 -2.31 -10.01
C ALA A 94 -3.87 -1.91 -8.81
N SER A 95 -2.79 -2.66 -8.58
CA SER A 95 -1.74 -2.35 -7.61
C SER A 95 -0.49 -3.19 -7.91
N ALA A 96 0.64 -2.86 -7.27
CA ALA A 96 1.84 -3.70 -7.35
C ALA A 96 1.69 -4.91 -6.41
N GLY A 97 1.18 -6.03 -6.91
CA GLY A 97 1.11 -7.32 -6.22
C GLY A 97 0.80 -8.46 -7.19
N ARG A 98 1.24 -9.68 -6.87
CA ARG A 98 1.03 -10.92 -7.65
C ARG A 98 1.00 -12.14 -6.75
#